data_AF-A0A6B3HM99-F1
#
_entry.id   AF-A0A6B3HM99-F1
#
_cell.length_a   1.000
_cell.length_b   1.000
_cell.length_c   1.000
_cell.angle_alpha   90.00
_cell.angle_beta   90.00
_cell.angle_gamma   90.00
#
_symmetry.space_group_name_H-M   'P 1'
#
loop_
_entity.id
_entity.type
_entity.pdbx_description
1 polymer ?
#
loop_
_entity_poly.entity_id
_entity_poly.type
_entity_poly.pdbx_seq_one_letter_code
_entity_poly.pdbx_strand_id
1 'polypeptide(L)'
;GRDQPLVAVYRSEPLRRELALLATEHGGLAGLPLRLLTGELDLARVDAGPHAAFDCDTWDDIAAARARIREHGAVLDEWITSVKNELGIELDVDTDVLL
;
A
#
# COMPACT_ATOMS: atom_id res chain seq x y z
N GLY A 1 9.91 6.11 -12.76
CA GLY A 1 9.25 5.99 -11.43
C GLY A 1 10.19 6.52 -10.36
N ARG A 2 9.69 6.68 -9.13
CA ARG A 2 10.53 6.91 -7.93
C ARG A 2 10.61 5.60 -7.15
N ASP A 3 11.72 5.38 -6.46
CA ASP A 3 11.84 4.24 -5.54
C ASP A 3 10.81 4.42 -4.39
N GLN A 4 10.14 3.33 -4.00
CA GLN A 4 9.11 3.32 -2.95
C GLN A 4 9.60 2.57 -1.71
N PRO A 5 10.37 3.22 -0.81
CA PRO A 5 10.99 2.55 0.33
C PRO A 5 9.99 2.07 1.40
N LEU A 6 8.74 2.56 1.38
CA LEU A 6 7.67 2.07 2.26
C LEU A 6 7.02 0.77 1.74
N VAL A 7 7.26 0.42 0.47
CA VAL A 7 6.81 -0.83 -0.17
C VAL A 7 8.05 -1.68 -0.48
N ALA A 8 8.67 -2.19 0.58
CA ALA A 8 9.91 -2.94 0.49
C ALA A 8 10.03 -4.02 1.57
N VAL A 9 10.94 -4.97 1.36
CA VAL A 9 11.29 -6.00 2.36
C VAL A 9 12.70 -5.73 2.86
N TYR A 10 12.83 -5.52 4.17
CA TYR A 10 14.11 -5.26 4.82
C TYR A 10 14.50 -6.42 5.73
N ARG A 11 15.79 -6.77 5.73
CA ARG A 11 16.33 -7.66 6.76
C ARG A 11 16.30 -6.95 8.11
N SER A 12 15.74 -7.60 9.13
CA SER A 12 15.46 -6.95 10.42
C SER A 12 16.71 -6.48 11.16
N GLU A 13 17.81 -7.25 11.11
CA GLU A 13 19.04 -6.89 11.83
C GLU A 13 19.70 -5.63 11.24
N PRO A 14 20.07 -5.56 9.94
CA PRO A 14 20.62 -4.34 9.36
C PRO A 14 19.70 -3.13 9.55
N LEU A 15 18.40 -3.30 9.33
CA LEU A 15 17.41 -2.23 9.50
C LEU A 15 17.45 -1.63 10.91
N ARG A 16 17.43 -2.47 11.95
CA ARG A 16 17.45 -2.01 13.34
C ARG A 16 18.79 -1.38 13.71
N ARG A 17 19.90 -1.91 13.19
CA ARG A 17 21.24 -1.35 13.43
C ARG A 17 21.36 0.07 12.89
N GLU A 18 21.01 0.28 11.62
CA GLU A 18 21.12 1.61 11.00
C GLU A 18 20.15 2.62 11.64
N LEU A 19 18.92 2.20 12.00
CA LEU A 19 18.01 3.05 12.76
C LEU A 19 18.59 3.48 14.12
N ALA A 20 19.27 2.58 14.83
CA ALA A 20 19.89 2.91 16.10
C ALA A 20 21.10 3.86 15.94
N LEU A 21 21.89 3.68 14.89
CA LEU A 21 23.00 4.57 14.57
C LEU A 21 22.50 5.98 14.23
N LEU A 22 21.49 6.10 13.35
CA LEU A 22 20.87 7.38 13.01
C LEU A 22 20.24 8.07 14.23
N ALA A 23 19.56 7.31 15.10
CA ALA A 23 18.99 7.86 16.33
C ALA A 23 20.09 8.39 17.28
N THR A 24 21.24 7.72 17.33
CA THR A 24 22.40 8.14 18.13
C THR A 24 23.05 9.39 17.56
N GLU A 25 23.21 9.46 16.24
CA GLU A 25 23.82 10.60 15.54
C GLU A 25 22.97 11.87 15.63
N HIS A 26 21.65 11.74 15.45
CA HIS A 26 20.74 12.88 15.36
C HIS A 26 19.95 13.17 16.64
N GLY A 27 20.17 12.39 17.71
CA GLY A 27 19.44 12.53 18.97
C GLY A 27 17.98 12.04 18.91
N GLY A 28 17.61 11.32 17.85
CA GLY A 28 16.27 10.77 17.62
C GLY A 28 15.98 10.59 16.13
N LEU A 29 14.84 9.97 15.80
CA LEU A 29 14.41 9.73 14.42
C LEU A 29 13.29 10.66 13.94
N ALA A 30 12.65 11.40 14.87
CA ALA A 30 11.50 12.22 14.56
C ALA A 30 11.89 13.37 13.60
N GLY A 31 11.11 13.54 12.53
CA GLY A 31 11.35 14.59 11.53
C GLY A 31 12.51 14.31 10.57
N LEU A 32 13.22 13.18 10.72
CA LEU A 32 14.29 12.80 9.80
C LEU A 32 13.72 12.23 8.50
N PRO A 33 14.36 12.50 7.36
CA PRO A 33 13.95 11.93 6.10
C PRO A 33 14.40 10.47 5.98
N LEU A 34 13.49 9.61 5.50
CA LEU A 34 13.74 8.17 5.33
C LEU A 34 14.95 7.86 4.43
N ARG A 35 15.35 8.80 3.55
CA ARG A 35 16.52 8.65 2.68
C ARG A 35 17.84 8.46 3.43
N LEU A 36 17.93 8.90 4.69
CA LEU A 36 19.10 8.65 5.54
C LEU A 36 19.25 7.15 5.76
N LEU A 37 18.18 6.49 6.20
CA LEU A 37 18.17 5.04 6.40
C LEU A 37 18.46 4.26 5.12
N THR A 38 17.81 4.62 4.01
CA THR A 38 18.01 3.89 2.75
C THR A 38 19.39 4.13 2.13
N GLY A 39 20.08 5.20 2.53
CA GLY A 39 21.47 5.47 2.13
C GLY A 39 22.49 4.57 2.84
N GLU A 40 22.18 4.12 4.05
CA GLU A 40 23.05 3.25 4.86
C GLU A 40 22.86 1.74 4.56
N LEU A 41 21.83 1.39 3.78
CA LEU A 41 21.51 0.01 3.44
C LEU A 41 21.98 -0.35 2.03
N ASP A 42 22.47 -1.57 1.85
CA ASP A 42 22.66 -2.17 0.54
C ASP A 42 21.31 -2.67 -0.01
N LEU A 43 20.77 -1.97 -1.01
CA LEU A 43 19.42 -2.19 -1.52
C LEU A 43 19.46 -2.80 -2.92
N ALA A 44 18.72 -3.90 -3.10
CA ALA A 44 18.40 -4.44 -4.41
C ALA A 44 17.09 -3.82 -4.91
N ARG A 45 17.11 -3.26 -6.13
CA ARG A 45 15.91 -2.75 -6.79
C ARG A 45 15.09 -3.91 -7.37
N VAL A 46 13.78 -3.86 -7.17
CA VAL A 46 12.83 -4.81 -7.74
C VAL A 46 11.99 -4.07 -8.75
N ASP A 47 12.05 -4.50 -10.01
CA ASP A 47 11.20 -3.94 -11.06
C ASP A 47 9.74 -4.29 -10.75
N ALA A 48 8.89 -3.26 -10.75
CA ALA A 48 7.47 -3.41 -10.49
C ALA A 48 6.67 -2.83 -11.66
N GLY A 49 5.55 -3.48 -11.98
CA GLY A 49 4.63 -3.02 -13.00
C GLY A 49 4.01 -1.65 -12.66
N PRO A 50 3.34 -1.02 -13.63
CA PRO A 50 2.62 0.22 -13.38
C PRO A 50 1.62 0.02 -12.22
N HIS A 51 1.57 1.01 -11.32
CA HIS A 51 0.69 1.05 -10.16
C HIS A 51 0.89 -0.03 -9.08
N ALA A 52 2.02 -0.75 -9.08
CA ALA A 52 2.34 -1.73 -8.03
C ALA A 52 2.55 -1.10 -6.64
N ALA A 53 2.95 0.17 -6.61
CA ALA A 53 3.11 0.98 -5.40
C ALA A 53 2.52 2.38 -5.63
N PHE A 54 1.26 2.42 -6.08
CA PHE A 54 0.51 3.66 -6.28
C PHE A 54 -0.07 4.15 -4.95
N ASP A 55 0.32 5.35 -4.56
CA ASP A 55 -0.20 6.01 -3.37
C ASP A 55 -1.44 6.84 -3.71
N CYS A 56 -2.39 6.90 -2.78
CA CYS A 56 -3.59 7.73 -2.92
C CYS A 56 -3.46 8.98 -2.05
N ASP A 57 -2.80 10.01 -2.58
CA ASP A 57 -2.54 11.26 -1.86
C ASP A 57 -3.67 12.29 -2.05
N THR A 58 -4.47 12.13 -3.11
CA THR A 58 -5.57 13.03 -3.47
C THR A 58 -6.90 12.29 -3.60
N TRP A 59 -8.00 13.06 -3.61
CA TRP A 59 -9.32 12.51 -3.90
C TRP A 59 -9.41 11.90 -5.30
N ASP A 60 -8.70 12.48 -6.27
CA ASP A 60 -8.64 11.94 -7.64
C ASP A 60 -7.88 10.61 -7.67
N ASP A 61 -6.81 10.45 -6.88
CA ASP A 61 -6.11 9.17 -6.75
C ASP A 61 -7.01 8.09 -6.15
N ILE A 62 -7.81 8.45 -5.14
CA ILE A 62 -8.82 7.55 -4.56
C ILE A 62 -9.86 7.15 -5.62
N ALA A 63 -10.39 8.10 -6.38
CA ALA A 63 -11.35 7.82 -7.45
C ALA A 63 -10.76 6.90 -8.52
N ALA A 64 -9.51 7.13 -8.93
CA ALA A 64 -8.79 6.29 -9.88
C ALA A 64 -8.54 4.88 -9.33
N ALA A 65 -8.16 4.76 -8.04
CA ALA A 65 -7.98 3.46 -7.39
C ALA A 65 -9.31 2.68 -7.32
N ARG A 66 -10.42 3.35 -6.99
CA ARG A 66 -11.77 2.76 -6.97
C ARG A 66 -12.20 2.27 -8.35
N ALA A 67 -11.98 3.08 -9.39
CA ALA A 67 -12.27 2.68 -10.76
C ALA A 67 -11.49 1.43 -11.17
N ARG A 68 -10.19 1.35 -10.86
CA ARG A 68 -9.37 0.16 -11.13
C ARG A 68 -9.85 -1.09 -10.36
N ILE A 69 -10.26 -0.93 -9.10
CA ILE A 69 -10.84 -2.05 -8.33
C ILE A 69 -12.15 -2.52 -8.97
N ARG A 70 -13.01 -1.59 -9.44
CA ARG A 70 -14.25 -1.91 -10.17
C ARG A 70 -13.99 -2.58 -11.51
N GLU A 71 -12.94 -2.20 -12.25
CA GLU A 71 -12.52 -2.90 -13.48
C GLU A 71 -12.04 -4.33 -13.19
N HIS A 72 -11.47 -4.58 -12.02
CA HIS A 72 -11.22 -5.92 -11.48
C HIS A 72 -12.45 -6.54 -10.78
N GLY A 73 -13.62 -5.90 -10.90
CA GLY A 73 -14.82 -6.03 -10.07
C GLY A 73 -15.64 -7.31 -10.17
N ALA A 74 -15.17 -8.36 -10.85
CA ALA A 74 -15.80 -9.68 -10.72
C ALA A 74 -15.85 -10.14 -9.25
N VAL A 75 -14.86 -9.74 -8.44
CA VAL A 75 -14.74 -10.19 -7.05
C VAL A 75 -15.82 -9.60 -6.13
N LEU A 76 -16.23 -8.34 -6.32
CA LEU A 76 -17.25 -7.73 -5.46
C LEU A 76 -18.63 -8.31 -5.77
N ASP A 77 -18.96 -8.44 -7.05
CA ASP A 77 -20.22 -9.03 -7.49
C ASP A 77 -20.30 -10.51 -7.10
N GLU A 78 -19.21 -11.26 -7.25
CA GLU A 78 -19.12 -12.66 -6.81
C GLU A 78 -19.24 -12.78 -5.28
N TRP A 79 -18.58 -11.92 -4.51
CA TRP A 79 -18.67 -11.94 -3.05
C TRP A 79 -20.07 -11.59 -2.55
N ILE A 80 -20.69 -10.53 -3.11
CA ILE A 80 -22.07 -10.14 -2.77
C ILE A 80 -23.05 -11.25 -3.14
N THR A 81 -22.88 -11.86 -4.31
CA THR A 81 -23.70 -13.00 -4.74
C THR A 81 -23.53 -14.18 -3.79
N SER A 82 -22.29 -14.50 -3.39
CA SER A 82 -22.00 -15.58 -2.44
C SER A 82 -22.66 -15.34 -1.08
N VAL A 83 -22.53 -14.14 -0.52
CA VAL A 83 -23.12 -13.79 0.80
C VAL A 83 -24.65 -13.75 0.73
N LYS A 84 -25.25 -13.22 -0.35
CA LYS A 84 -26.70 -13.24 -0.57
C LYS A 84 -27.25 -14.66 -0.59
N ASN A 85 -26.56 -15.57 -1.29
CA ASN A 85 -26.94 -16.99 -1.36
C ASN A 85 -26.84 -17.69 0.00
N GLU A 86 -25.79 -17.41 0.78
CA GLU A 86 -25.62 -17.99 2.11
C GLU A 86 -26.68 -17.50 3.10
N LEU A 87 -27.02 -16.21 3.06
CA LEU A 87 -27.95 -15.59 4.00
C LEU A 87 -29.42 -15.62 3.55
N GLY A 88 -29.71 -16.11 2.33
CA GLY A 88 -31.05 -16.13 1.76
C GLY A 88 -31.64 -14.73 1.52
N ILE A 89 -30.78 -13.77 1.15
CA ILE A 89 -31.18 -12.37 0.95
C ILE A 89 -31.44 -12.11 -0.54
N GLU A 90 -32.69 -11.83 -0.91
CA GLU A 90 -33.06 -11.44 -2.29
C GLU A 90 -33.09 -9.92 -2.52
N LEU A 91 -32.68 -9.11 -1.53
CA LEU A 91 -32.68 -7.66 -1.64
C LEU A 91 -31.65 -7.19 -2.67
N ASP A 92 -32.03 -6.28 -3.55
CA ASP A 92 -31.06 -5.59 -4.40
C ASP A 92 -30.21 -4.65 -3.54
N VAL A 93 -28.88 -4.80 -3.60
CA VAL A 93 -27.97 -4.02 -2.77
C VAL A 93 -27.38 -2.94 -3.66
N ASP A 94 -27.75 -1.69 -3.40
CA ASP A 94 -27.15 -0.55 -4.08
C ASP A 94 -25.72 -0.36 -3.57
N THR A 95 -24.77 -0.83 -4.37
CA THR A 95 -23.33 -0.75 -4.09
C THR A 95 -22.67 0.45 -4.74
N ASP A 96 -23.42 1.30 -5.45
CA ASP A 96 -22.81 2.41 -6.19
C ASP A 96 -22.03 3.36 -5.28
N VAL A 97 -22.43 3.42 -4.00
CA VAL A 97 -21.79 4.22 -2.94
C VAL A 97 -20.71 3.47 -2.15
N LEU A 98 -20.65 2.14 -2.23
CA LEU A 98 -19.73 1.31 -1.44
C LEU A 98 -18.30 1.31 -1.97
N LEU A 99 -18.09 1.70 -3.23
CA LEU A 99 -16.77 1.80 -3.84
C LEU A 99 -16.39 3.19 -4.28
#